data_AF-A0A2V7V9I6-F1
#
_entry.id   AF-A0A2V7V9I6-F1
#
_cell.length_a   1.000
_cell.length_b   1.000
_cell.length_c   1.000
_cell.angle_alpha   90.00
_cell.angle_beta   90.00
_cell.angle_gamma   90.00
#
_symmetry.space_group_name_H-M   'P 1'
#
loop_
_entity.id
_entity.type
_entity.pdbx_description
1 polymer ?
#
loop_
_entity_poly.entity_id
_entity_poly.type
_entity_poly.pdbx_seq_one_letter_code
_entity_poly.pdbx_strand_id
1 'polypeptide(L)'
;LQRAWFERTGPVRAGSTVPLKVLLRTYRGDTVSETIPVTVPATAPAGSYTLLVADGNALTNLEQREMRQPFVPKDLDQLIRAINGLRHNNHLYARLLRSDEGAIVRGEYLQSLPPSVLAVLGASDEGTGVIPLRTASVWDFDLATEYAVTGSRALSLTVER
;
A
#
# COMPACT_ATOMS: atom_id res chain seq x y z
N LEU A 1 15.58 -0.60 -4.08
CA LEU A 1 14.59 -0.62 -5.17
C LEU A 1 15.00 0.41 -6.24
N GLN A 2 15.40 -0.04 -7.43
CA GLN A 2 15.87 0.82 -8.52
C GLN A 2 14.75 1.15 -9.52
N ARG A 3 14.07 0.12 -10.05
CA ARG A 3 12.96 0.23 -11.02
C ARG A 3 11.88 -0.82 -10.69
N ALA A 4 10.66 -0.58 -11.16
CA ALA A 4 9.60 -1.58 -11.20
C ALA A 4 8.74 -1.32 -12.45
N TRP A 5 8.21 -2.37 -13.09
CA TRP A 5 7.31 -2.27 -14.24
C TRP A 5 6.49 -3.55 -14.40
N PHE A 6 5.29 -3.43 -14.97
CA PHE A 6 4.54 -4.59 -15.46
C PHE A 6 5.08 -5.00 -16.85
N GLU A 7 5.18 -6.29 -17.11
CA GLU A 7 5.63 -6.79 -18.43
C GLU A 7 4.59 -6.57 -19.54
N ARG A 8 3.32 -6.40 -19.16
CA ARG A 8 2.22 -6.04 -20.06
C ARG A 8 1.87 -4.56 -19.94
N THR A 9 1.58 -3.93 -21.07
CA THR A 9 1.01 -2.57 -21.16
C THR A 9 -0.51 -2.63 -21.35
N GLY A 10 -1.21 -1.59 -20.89
CA GLY A 10 -2.67 -1.46 -21.04
C GLY A 10 -3.50 -2.04 -19.88
N PRO A 11 -4.83 -2.09 -20.03
CA PRO A 11 -5.76 -2.49 -18.96
C PRO A 11 -5.60 -3.94 -18.46
N VAL A 12 -6.23 -4.19 -17.33
CA VAL A 12 -6.18 -5.45 -16.59
C VAL A 12 -7.57 -5.86 -16.14
N ARG A 13 -8.02 -7.06 -16.48
CA ARG A 13 -9.34 -7.54 -16.00
C ARG A 13 -9.30 -7.85 -14.51
N ALA A 14 -10.40 -7.52 -13.83
CA ALA A 14 -10.68 -8.02 -12.49
C ALA A 14 -10.53 -9.55 -12.44
N GLY A 15 -9.91 -10.08 -11.38
CA GLY A 15 -9.62 -11.51 -11.23
C GLY A 15 -8.35 -12.00 -11.96
N SER A 16 -7.70 -11.18 -12.78
CA SER A 16 -6.46 -11.57 -13.45
C SER A 16 -5.21 -11.28 -12.61
N THR A 17 -4.17 -12.09 -12.82
CA THR A 17 -2.83 -11.88 -12.24
C THR A 17 -1.89 -11.30 -13.29
N VAL A 18 -1.08 -10.31 -12.91
CA VAL A 18 -0.11 -9.66 -13.80
C VAL A 18 1.29 -9.70 -13.18
N PRO A 19 2.32 -10.14 -13.91
CA PRO A 19 3.69 -10.11 -13.41
C PRO A 19 4.21 -8.67 -13.34
N LEU A 20 4.59 -8.26 -12.14
CA LEU A 20 5.39 -7.07 -11.87
C LEU A 20 6.86 -7.49 -11.77
N LYS A 21 7.72 -6.95 -12.62
CA LYS A 21 9.18 -7.05 -12.44
C LYS A 21 9.66 -5.93 -11.54
N VAL A 22 10.50 -6.27 -10.56
CA VAL A 22 11.14 -5.30 -9.66
C VAL A 22 12.64 -5.47 -9.74
N LEU A 23 13.31 -4.39 -10.12
CA LEU A 23 14.76 -4.33 -10.22
C LEU A 23 15.33 -3.75 -8.93
N LEU A 24 16.06 -4.59 -8.20
CA LEU A 24 16.81 -4.24 -7.02
C LEU A 24 18.27 -4.03 -7.40
N ARG A 25 18.95 -3.12 -6.69
CA ARG A 25 20.39 -2.90 -6.81
C ARG A 25 21.02 -3.21 -5.47
N THR A 26 22.01 -4.10 -5.45
CA THR A 26 22.75 -4.44 -4.23
C THR A 26 23.70 -3.31 -3.87
N TYR A 27 24.21 -3.32 -2.64
CA TYR A 27 25.24 -2.36 -2.21
C TYR A 27 26.57 -2.49 -2.99
N ARG A 28 26.84 -3.68 -3.58
CA ARG A 28 28.00 -3.94 -4.45
C ARG A 28 27.80 -3.40 -5.87
N GLY A 29 26.60 -2.94 -6.19
CA GLY A 29 26.23 -2.39 -7.50
C GLY A 29 25.56 -3.38 -8.44
N ASP A 30 25.56 -4.67 -8.09
CA ASP A 30 24.88 -5.74 -8.83
C ASP A 30 23.37 -5.49 -8.92
N THR A 31 22.74 -6.12 -9.90
CA THR A 31 21.33 -5.93 -10.21
C THR A 31 20.60 -7.25 -10.10
N VAL A 32 19.57 -7.30 -9.26
CA VAL A 32 18.73 -8.48 -9.00
C VAL A 32 17.31 -8.18 -9.47
N SER A 33 16.64 -9.15 -10.09
CA SER A 33 15.32 -8.97 -10.70
C SER A 33 14.31 -9.92 -10.07
N GLU A 34 13.39 -9.37 -9.29
CA GLU A 34 12.31 -10.11 -8.66
C GLU A 34 11.02 -10.07 -9.49
N THR A 35 10.16 -11.07 -9.35
CA THR A 35 8.86 -11.13 -10.03
C THR A 35 7.74 -11.30 -9.01
N ILE A 36 6.85 -10.32 -8.93
CA ILE A 36 5.70 -10.31 -8.02
C ILE A 36 4.42 -10.62 -8.82
N PRO A 37 3.64 -11.65 -8.45
CA PRO A 37 2.37 -11.97 -9.10
C PRO A 37 1.24 -11.09 -8.54
N VAL A 38 1.01 -9.93 -9.16
CA VAL A 38 0.00 -8.97 -8.68
C VAL A 38 -1.39 -9.45 -9.09
N THR A 39 -2.17 -9.94 -8.12
CA THR A 39 -3.53 -10.45 -8.35
C THR A 39 -4.56 -9.35 -8.13
N VAL A 40 -5.26 -8.95 -9.18
CA VAL A 40 -6.41 -8.03 -9.06
C VAL A 40 -7.62 -8.86 -8.60
N PRO A 41 -8.32 -8.51 -7.50
CA PRO A 41 -9.51 -9.26 -7.06
C PRO A 41 -10.61 -9.30 -8.14
N ALA A 42 -11.35 -10.41 -8.23
CA ALA A 42 -12.48 -10.55 -9.17
C ALA A 42 -13.64 -9.58 -8.89
N THR A 43 -13.73 -9.07 -7.66
CA THR A 43 -14.71 -8.06 -7.22
C THR A 43 -14.24 -6.62 -7.42
N ALA A 44 -13.00 -6.40 -7.89
CA ALA A 44 -12.44 -5.06 -8.06
C ALA A 44 -13.25 -4.26 -9.11
N PRO A 45 -13.77 -3.06 -8.77
CA PRO A 45 -14.39 -2.18 -9.74
C PRO A 45 -13.38 -1.75 -10.82
N ALA A 46 -13.87 -1.51 -12.04
CA ALA A 46 -13.07 -0.87 -13.09
C ALA A 46 -12.65 0.55 -12.64
N GLY A 47 -11.45 0.98 -13.05
CA GLY A 47 -10.89 2.28 -12.66
C GLY A 47 -9.37 2.27 -12.55
N SER A 48 -8.81 3.35 -12.00
CA SER A 48 -7.37 3.52 -11.79
C SER A 48 -6.96 3.05 -10.39
N TYR A 49 -5.94 2.20 -10.34
CA TYR A 49 -5.32 1.71 -9.12
C TYR A 49 -3.86 2.15 -9.07
N THR A 50 -3.34 2.29 -7.85
CA THR A 50 -1.93 2.59 -7.59
C THR A 50 -1.29 1.36 -6.94
N LEU A 51 -0.39 0.69 -7.65
CA LEU A 51 0.47 -0.32 -7.03
C LEU A 51 1.67 0.36 -6.39
N LEU A 52 1.71 0.36 -5.05
CA LEU A 52 2.88 0.73 -4.29
C LEU A 52 3.80 -0.48 -4.14
N VAL A 53 5.10 -0.28 -4.35
CA VAL A 53 6.16 -1.25 -4.03
C VAL A 53 7.16 -0.53 -3.14
N ALA A 54 7.46 -1.05 -1.95
CA ALA A 54 8.22 -0.34 -0.92
C ALA A 54 9.04 -1.27 -0.02
N ASP A 55 10.10 -0.74 0.58
CA ASP A 55 10.70 -1.32 1.78
C ASP A 55 9.79 -1.16 3.02
N GLY A 56 10.11 -1.86 4.10
CA GLY A 56 9.34 -1.83 5.35
C GLY A 56 9.18 -0.43 5.96
N ASN A 57 10.25 0.37 6.00
CA ASN A 57 10.22 1.71 6.58
C ASN A 57 9.38 2.66 5.72
N ALA A 58 9.49 2.59 4.39
CA ALA A 58 8.71 3.38 3.46
C ALA A 58 7.21 3.05 3.56
N LEU A 59 6.85 1.77 3.73
CA LEU A 59 5.46 1.37 3.93
C LEU A 59 4.92 1.79 5.31
N THR A 60 5.66 1.54 6.39
CA THR A 60 5.27 1.98 7.74
C THR A 60 5.12 3.51 7.83
N ASN A 61 5.98 4.29 7.18
CA ASN A 61 5.85 5.75 7.10
C ASN A 61 4.61 6.21 6.32
N LEU A 62 4.15 5.44 5.33
CA LEU A 62 2.87 5.72 4.65
C LEU A 62 1.69 5.41 5.59
N GLU A 63 1.69 4.24 6.22
CA GLU A 63 0.63 3.80 7.14
C GLU A 63 0.46 4.81 8.30
N GLN A 64 1.55 5.31 8.89
CA GLN A 64 1.50 6.37 9.91
C GLN A 64 0.92 7.70 9.40
N ARG A 65 1.23 8.10 8.16
CA ARG A 65 0.68 9.33 7.53
C ARG A 65 -0.82 9.20 7.24
N GLU A 66 -1.27 8.02 6.83
CA GLU A 66 -2.68 7.72 6.62
C GLU A 66 -3.45 7.75 7.95
N MET A 67 -2.88 7.19 9.02
CA MET A 67 -3.49 7.17 10.35
C MET A 67 -3.54 8.54 11.05
N ARG A 68 -2.69 9.51 10.68
CA ARG A 68 -2.63 10.88 11.25
C ARG A 68 -2.49 10.96 12.78
N GLN A 69 -2.17 9.86 13.43
CA GLN A 69 -1.87 9.75 14.86
C GLN A 69 -0.60 8.93 15.00
N PRO A 70 0.47 9.45 15.62
CA PRO A 70 1.64 8.63 15.91
C PRO A 70 1.23 7.52 16.89
N PHE A 71 1.53 6.27 16.55
CA PHE A 71 1.35 5.16 17.48
C PHE A 71 2.33 5.31 18.64
N VAL A 72 1.82 5.66 19.82
CA VAL A 72 2.59 5.74 21.07
C VAL A 72 2.12 4.60 21.98
N PRO A 73 2.97 3.59 22.25
CA PRO A 73 2.64 2.51 23.18
C PRO A 73 2.32 3.08 24.57
N LYS A 74 1.19 2.67 25.15
CA LYS A 74 0.78 3.08 26.51
C LYS A 74 1.22 2.12 27.60
N ASP A 75 1.63 0.91 27.23
CA ASP A 75 2.05 -0.17 28.14
C ASP A 75 3.11 -1.06 27.47
N LEU A 76 3.71 -1.96 28.26
CA LEU A 76 4.76 -2.88 27.81
C LEU A 76 4.27 -3.86 26.74
N ASP A 77 3.02 -4.33 26.83
CA ASP A 77 2.49 -5.31 25.88
C ASP A 77 2.22 -4.67 24.50
N GLN A 78 1.77 -3.41 24.48
CA GLN A 78 1.69 -2.58 23.27
C GLN A 78 3.06 -2.37 22.66
N LEU A 79 4.10 -2.11 23.47
CA LEU A 79 5.47 -1.96 23.00
C LEU A 79 6.02 -3.26 22.40
N ILE A 80 5.82 -4.40 23.07
CA ILE A 80 6.23 -5.72 22.57
C ILE A 80 5.51 -6.06 21.26
N ARG A 81 4.20 -5.82 21.16
CA ARG A 81 3.45 -5.99 19.90
C ARG A 81 3.97 -5.10 18.78
N ALA A 82 4.35 -3.85 19.09
CA ALA A 82 4.90 -2.94 18.11
C ALA A 82 6.29 -3.35 17.61
N ILE A 83 7.16 -3.84 18.52
CA ILE A 83 8.49 -4.39 18.17
C ILE A 83 8.34 -5.65 17.32
N ASN A 84 7.46 -6.58 17.71
CA ASN A 84 7.20 -7.81 16.95
C ASN A 84 6.50 -7.54 15.60
N GLY A 85 5.81 -6.41 15.47
CA GLY A 85 5.19 -5.94 14.23
C GLY A 85 6.11 -5.11 13.32
N LEU A 86 7.39 -4.93 13.68
CA LEU A 86 8.34 -4.21 12.83
C LEU A 86 8.56 -4.96 11.51
N ARG A 87 8.45 -4.23 10.40
CA ARG A 87 8.65 -4.76 9.05
C ARG A 87 10.14 -5.09 8.83
N HIS A 88 10.42 -6.27 8.31
CA HIS A 88 11.78 -6.72 8.00
C HIS A 88 12.45 -5.86 6.92
N ASN A 89 13.75 -5.58 7.11
CA ASN A 89 14.53 -4.69 6.24
C ASN A 89 14.97 -5.35 4.91
N ASN A 90 14.93 -6.67 4.82
CA ASN A 90 15.24 -7.47 3.63
C ASN A 90 13.97 -7.88 2.86
N HIS A 91 12.81 -7.30 3.20
CA HIS A 91 11.53 -7.60 2.57
C HIS A 91 11.10 -6.49 1.61
N LEU A 92 10.46 -6.90 0.52
CA LEU A 92 9.87 -6.05 -0.50
C LEU A 92 8.35 -6.19 -0.43
N TYR A 93 7.69 -5.16 0.08
CA TYR A 93 6.23 -5.14 0.22
C TYR A 93 5.60 -4.54 -1.04
N ALA A 94 4.50 -5.12 -1.50
CA ALA A 94 3.69 -4.58 -2.58
C ALA A 94 2.23 -4.48 -2.13
N ARG A 95 1.59 -3.33 -2.39
CA ARG A 95 0.20 -3.04 -2.00
C ARG A 95 -0.54 -2.40 -3.17
N LEU A 96 -1.63 -3.03 -3.62
CA LEU A 96 -2.50 -2.48 -4.64
C LEU A 96 -3.59 -1.63 -3.96
N LEU A 97 -3.53 -0.33 -4.19
CA LEU A 97 -4.44 0.67 -3.64
C LEU A 97 -5.46 1.06 -4.71
N ARG A 98 -6.75 1.11 -4.34
CA ARG A 98 -7.75 1.77 -5.19
C ARG A 98 -7.63 3.29 -5.05
N SER A 99 -7.53 3.99 -6.18
CA SER A 99 -7.67 5.43 -6.21
C SER A 99 -9.14 5.78 -6.43
N ASP A 100 -9.87 6.11 -5.35
CA ASP A 100 -11.16 6.81 -5.49
C ASP A 100 -10.89 8.25 -6.02
N GLU A 101 -11.92 8.97 -6.49
CA GLU A 101 -11.82 10.21 -7.31
C GLU A 101 -11.28 11.46 -6.58
N GLY A 102 -10.08 11.37 -6.00
CA GLY A 102 -9.41 12.41 -5.21
C GLY A 102 -7.88 12.31 -5.32
N ALA A 103 -7.35 12.36 -6.53
CA ALA A 103 -5.90 12.35 -6.76
C ALA A 103 -5.29 13.76 -6.56
N ILE A 104 -4.43 13.91 -5.55
CA ILE A 104 -3.66 15.14 -5.33
C ILE A 104 -2.61 15.29 -6.44
N VAL A 105 -2.76 16.33 -7.26
CA VAL A 105 -1.74 16.80 -8.20
C VAL A 105 -1.36 18.22 -7.82
N ARG A 106 -0.13 18.40 -7.32
CA ARG A 106 0.48 19.70 -6.94
C ARG A 106 -0.12 20.43 -5.72
N GLY A 107 -0.34 19.70 -4.62
CA GLY A 107 -0.33 20.29 -3.26
C GLY A 107 -1.66 20.34 -2.51
N GLU A 108 -2.78 20.08 -3.17
CA GLU A 108 -4.17 20.08 -2.66
C GLU A 108 -5.02 19.10 -3.52
N TYR A 109 -6.24 18.64 -3.17
CA TYR A 109 -7.14 18.95 -2.05
C TYR A 109 -8.06 17.73 -1.72
N LEU A 110 -8.73 17.80 -0.56
CA LEU A 110 -10.08 17.26 -0.26
C LEU A 110 -10.34 15.75 -0.13
N GLN A 111 -11.51 15.47 0.47
CA GLN A 111 -12.07 14.17 0.87
C GLN A 111 -13.31 13.86 0.02
N SER A 112 -13.73 12.59 0.01
CA SER A 112 -15.16 12.29 0.19
C SER A 112 -15.36 10.91 0.84
N LEU A 113 -16.36 10.81 1.72
CA LEU A 113 -17.03 9.57 2.12
C LEU A 113 -18.54 9.87 2.20
N PRO A 114 -19.44 8.92 1.87
CA PRO A 114 -20.87 9.21 1.79
C PRO A 114 -21.51 9.60 3.14
N PRO A 115 -22.46 10.57 3.17
CA PRO A 115 -23.10 11.02 4.41
C PRO A 115 -23.82 9.93 5.21
N SER A 116 -24.31 8.87 4.55
CA SER A 116 -25.01 7.75 5.18
C SER A 116 -24.14 6.93 6.13
N VAL A 117 -22.81 6.95 5.97
CA VAL A 117 -21.87 6.22 6.85
C VAL A 117 -21.52 7.04 8.09
N LEU A 118 -21.50 8.38 7.98
CA LEU A 118 -21.25 9.29 9.11
C LEU A 118 -22.34 9.20 10.19
N ALA A 119 -23.59 9.05 9.79
CA ALA A 119 -24.73 9.03 10.72
C ALA A 119 -24.75 7.80 11.64
N VAL A 120 -24.22 6.65 11.18
CA VAL A 120 -24.19 5.41 11.99
C VAL A 120 -23.02 5.41 12.96
N LEU A 121 -21.87 5.97 12.56
CA LEU A 121 -20.66 6.04 13.39
C LEU A 121 -20.70 7.15 14.46
N GLY A 122 -21.59 8.13 14.33
CA GLY A 122 -21.77 9.19 15.32
C GLY A 122 -22.75 8.86 16.46
N ALA A 123 -23.39 7.69 16.44
CA ALA A 123 -24.49 7.33 17.35
C ALA A 123 -24.18 6.19 18.33
N SER A 124 -22.93 5.73 18.39
CA SER A 124 -22.42 4.82 19.42
C SER A 124 -21.38 5.57 20.26
N ASP A 125 -21.80 5.93 21.48
CA ASP A 125 -21.17 6.89 22.38
C ASP A 125 -19.73 6.57 22.82
N GLU A 126 -19.08 7.59 23.38
CA GLU A 126 -17.84 7.53 24.17
C GLU A 126 -16.66 6.75 23.54
N GLY A 127 -15.78 7.49 22.86
CA GLY A 127 -14.39 7.06 22.71
C GLY A 127 -14.10 6.05 21.59
N THR A 128 -14.37 6.41 20.34
CA THR A 128 -13.60 5.89 19.20
C THR A 128 -13.43 6.96 18.13
N GLY A 129 -12.21 7.48 17.98
CA GLY A 129 -11.87 8.34 16.86
C GLY A 129 -11.83 7.51 15.58
N VAL A 130 -12.91 7.54 14.78
CA VAL A 130 -12.95 6.82 13.51
C VAL A 130 -12.04 7.53 12.51
N ILE A 131 -10.85 6.97 12.30
CA ILE A 131 -9.88 7.47 11.33
C ILE A 131 -10.22 6.87 9.96
N PRO A 132 -10.69 7.66 8.98
CA PRO A 132 -11.00 7.12 7.66
C PRO A 132 -9.71 6.73 6.93
N LEU A 133 -9.56 5.44 6.62
CA LEU A 133 -8.57 4.98 5.65
C LEU A 133 -8.92 5.61 4.29
N ARG A 134 -8.00 6.38 3.72
CA ARG A 134 -8.24 7.15 2.48
C ARG A 134 -7.95 6.34 1.20
N THR A 135 -7.70 5.06 1.38
CA THR A 135 -7.07 4.15 0.43
C THR A 135 -7.44 2.73 0.86
N ALA A 136 -8.31 2.06 0.11
CA ALA A 136 -8.58 0.66 0.33
C ALA A 136 -7.43 -0.17 -0.28
N SER A 137 -6.68 -0.89 0.56
CA SER A 137 -5.84 -1.99 0.06
C SER A 137 -6.78 -3.07 -0.46
N VAL A 138 -6.64 -3.41 -1.75
CA VAL A 138 -7.39 -4.52 -2.37
C VAL A 138 -6.53 -5.77 -2.52
N TRP A 139 -5.22 -5.65 -2.35
CA TRP A 139 -4.27 -6.75 -2.38
C TRP A 139 -2.93 -6.32 -1.75
N ASP A 140 -2.35 -7.22 -0.94
CA ASP A 140 -1.07 -7.05 -0.26
C ASP A 140 -0.18 -8.26 -0.55
N PHE A 141 1.14 -8.05 -0.63
CA PHE A 141 2.14 -9.09 -0.84
C PHE A 141 3.45 -8.73 -0.16
N ASP A 142 4.16 -9.76 0.28
CA ASP A 142 5.45 -9.66 0.94
C ASP A 142 6.42 -10.66 0.29
N LEU A 143 7.61 -10.18 -0.07
CA LEU A 143 8.68 -10.98 -0.65
C LEU A 143 9.95 -10.81 0.19
N ALA A 144 10.36 -11.86 0.87
CA ALA A 144 11.69 -11.94 1.47
C ALA A 144 12.75 -11.95 0.36
N THR A 145 13.83 -11.19 0.53
CA THR A 145 14.96 -11.15 -0.39
C THR A 145 16.28 -11.38 0.38
N GLU A 146 17.34 -11.76 -0.34
CA GLU A 146 18.67 -12.00 0.25
C GLU A 146 19.42 -10.72 0.66
N TYR A 147 18.86 -9.54 0.35
CA TYR A 147 19.53 -8.24 0.50
C TYR A 147 18.64 -7.23 1.22
N ALA A 148 19.24 -6.23 1.87
CA ALA A 148 18.47 -5.11 2.40
C ALA A 148 17.82 -4.32 1.25
N VAL A 149 16.52 -4.05 1.37
CA VAL A 149 15.73 -3.28 0.41
C VAL A 149 15.60 -1.84 0.91
N THR A 150 15.69 -0.87 0.00
CA THR A 150 15.49 0.54 0.33
C THR A 150 14.86 1.31 -0.83
N GLY A 151 13.95 2.22 -0.51
CA GLY A 151 13.19 3.05 -1.45
C GLY A 151 11.84 2.44 -1.85
N SER A 152 11.01 3.27 -2.49
CA SER A 152 9.69 2.89 -2.98
C SER A 152 9.44 3.34 -4.42
N ARG A 153 8.43 2.74 -5.07
CA ARG A 153 7.89 3.12 -6.38
C ARG A 153 6.38 2.99 -6.36
N ALA A 154 5.69 3.91 -7.02
CA ALA A 154 4.27 3.79 -7.34
C ALA A 154 4.11 3.56 -8.83
N LEU A 155 3.20 2.67 -9.22
CA LEU A 155 2.84 2.38 -10.60
C LEU A 155 1.33 2.51 -10.77
N SER A 156 0.88 3.12 -11.86
CA SER A 156 -0.55 3.15 -12.21
C SER A 156 -0.95 1.85 -12.89
N LEU A 157 -2.12 1.32 -12.51
CA LEU A 157 -2.73 0.13 -13.10
C LEU A 157 -4.19 0.43 -13.44
N THR A 158 -4.58 0.33 -14.70
CA THR A 158 -5.99 0.49 -15.10
C THR A 158 -6.67 -0.87 -15.05
N VAL A 159 -7.75 -0.98 -14.28
CA VAL A 159 -8.57 -2.19 -14.19
C VAL A 159 -9.84 -2.03 -15.04
N GLU A 160 -10.18 -3.07 -15.78
CA GLU A 160 -11.41 -3.25 -16.56
C GLU A 160 -12.21 -4.48 -16.06
N ARG A 161 -13.43 -4.67 -16.57
CA ARG A 161 -14.23 -5.89 -16.34
C ARG A 161 -13.91 -6.97 -17.38
#